data_AF-A0A7L2HIS9-F1
#
_entry.id   AF-A0A7L2HIS9-F1
#
_cell.length_a   1.000
_cell.length_b   1.000
_cell.length_c   1.000
_cell.angle_alpha   90.00
_cell.angle_beta   90.00
_cell.angle_gamma   90.00
#
_symmetry.space_group_name_H-M   'P 1'
#
loop_
_entity.id
_entity.type
_entity.pdbx_description
1 polymer ?
#
loop_
_entity_poly.entity_id
_entity_poly.type
_entity_poly.pdbx_seq_one_letter_code
_entity_poly.pdbx_strand_id
1 'polypeptide(L)'
;TTCLICLDPVGDRKSYSTMVCPACKHAWFHRGCIQKQAIHAGFSCFYCPHCQNEYRFLMEMLTMGIRIPKRRPSWEENGAYEQLYERHSRCD
;
A
#
# COMPACT_ATOMS: atom_id res chain seq x y z
N THR A 1 6.58 18.39 -2.78
CA THR A 1 5.55 17.33 -2.67
C THR A 1 6.06 16.25 -1.73
N THR A 2 5.19 15.64 -0.90
CA THR A 2 5.59 14.65 0.11
C THR A 2 5.15 13.24 -0.27
N CYS A 3 5.89 12.23 0.20
CA CYS A 3 5.48 10.84 0.07
C CYS A 3 4.34 10.54 1.06
N LEU A 4 3.22 10.00 0.59
CA LEU A 4 2.10 9.67 1.48
C LEU A 4 2.35 8.44 2.39
N ILE A 5 3.51 7.79 2.29
CA ILE A 5 3.86 6.61 3.11
C ILE A 5 4.82 6.99 4.23
N CYS A 6 5.93 7.66 3.93
CA CYS A 6 6.93 8.05 4.94
C CYS A 6 6.87 9.52 5.34
N LEU A 7 6.03 10.32 4.68
CA LEU A 7 5.86 11.77 4.90
C LEU A 7 7.07 12.65 4.56
N ASP A 8 8.18 12.06 4.11
CA ASP A 8 9.35 12.80 3.63
C ASP A 8 9.15 13.40 2.23
N PRO A 9 9.90 14.45 1.85
CA PRO A 9 9.89 14.99 0.50
C PRO A 9 10.23 13.94 -0.56
N VAL A 10 9.47 13.95 -1.66
CA VAL A 10 9.83 13.23 -2.89
C VAL A 10 10.52 14.18 -3.87
N GLY A 11 11.20 13.62 -4.87
CA GLY A 11 11.73 14.42 -5.96
C GLY A 11 10.64 15.19 -6.70
N ASP A 12 11.01 16.33 -7.27
CA ASP A 12 10.11 17.32 -7.87
C ASP A 12 9.47 16.85 -9.19
N ARG A 13 9.98 15.74 -9.74
CA ARG A 13 9.54 15.15 -11.01
C ARG A 13 9.40 13.64 -10.88
N LYS A 14 8.55 13.06 -11.75
CA LYS A 14 8.47 11.61 -11.91
C LYS A 14 9.81 11.08 -12.39
N SER A 15 10.28 10.01 -11.76
CA SER A 15 11.54 9.37 -12.07
C SER A 15 11.45 7.89 -11.66
N TYR A 16 12.54 7.14 -11.83
CA TYR A 16 12.59 5.79 -11.28
C TYR A 16 12.46 5.77 -9.75
N SER A 17 12.92 6.82 -9.04
CA SER A 17 12.80 6.90 -7.57
C SER A 17 11.50 7.54 -7.09
N THR A 18 10.84 8.34 -7.93
CA THR A 18 9.63 9.10 -7.58
C THR A 18 8.45 8.72 -8.47
N MET A 19 7.40 8.19 -7.85
CA MET A 19 6.18 7.73 -8.54
C MET A 19 4.97 8.58 -8.16
N VAL A 20 4.00 8.64 -9.06
CA VAL A 20 2.67 9.19 -8.79
C VAL A 20 1.62 8.09 -8.97
N CYS A 21 0.56 8.11 -8.17
CA CYS A 21 -0.58 7.23 -8.39
C CYS A 21 -1.16 7.47 -9.80
N PRO A 22 -1.23 6.44 -10.66
CA PRO A 22 -1.73 6.58 -12.02
C PRO A 22 -3.25 6.76 -12.06
N ALA A 23 -3.97 6.29 -11.03
CA ALA A 23 -5.42 6.44 -10.93
C ALA A 23 -5.82 7.88 -10.57
N CYS A 24 -5.31 8.44 -9.46
CA CYS A 24 -5.71 9.77 -9.01
C CYS A 24 -4.78 10.90 -9.43
N LYS A 25 -3.52 10.62 -9.81
CA LYS A 25 -2.50 11.62 -10.20
C LYS A 25 -2.12 12.65 -9.11
N HIS A 26 -2.69 12.55 -7.91
CA HIS A 26 -2.44 13.46 -6.79
C HIS A 26 -1.56 12.86 -5.68
N ALA A 27 -1.47 11.54 -5.61
CA ALA A 27 -0.67 10.86 -4.58
C ALA A 27 0.75 10.57 -5.07
N TRP A 28 1.75 11.00 -4.30
CA TRP A 28 3.17 10.85 -4.63
C TRP A 28 3.88 9.91 -3.67
N PHE A 29 4.86 9.16 -4.18
CA PHE A 29 5.56 8.15 -3.41
C PHE A 29 7.02 8.00 -3.83
N HIS A 30 7.89 7.67 -2.87
CA HIS A 30 9.15 7.02 -3.21
C HIS A 30 8.88 5.59 -3.70
N ARG A 31 9.55 5.17 -4.77
CA ARG A 31 9.45 3.80 -5.29
C ARG A 31 9.76 2.75 -4.22
N GLY A 32 10.76 3.01 -3.38
CA GLY A 32 11.12 2.15 -2.26
C GLY A 32 10.00 2.01 -1.22
N CYS A 33 9.29 3.09 -0.89
CA CYS A 33 8.17 3.05 0.04
C CYS A 33 7.01 2.23 -0.52
N ILE A 34 6.67 2.42 -1.80
CA ILE A 34 5.65 1.60 -2.46
C ILE A 34 6.04 0.14 -2.50
N GLN A 35 7.29 -0.17 -2.81
CA GLN A 35 7.76 -1.56 -2.86
C GLN A 35 7.66 -2.24 -1.49
N LYS A 36 8.02 -1.54 -0.41
CA LYS A 36 7.83 -2.04 0.96
C LYS A 36 6.36 -2.24 1.27
N GLN A 37 5.51 -1.26 0.98
CA GLN A 37 4.07 -1.37 1.20
C GLN A 37 3.46 -2.55 0.44
N ALA A 38 3.82 -2.75 -0.83
CA ALA A 38 3.38 -3.89 -1.63
C ALA A 38 3.77 -5.24 -1.02
N ILE A 39 5.01 -5.36 -0.51
CA ILE A 39 5.48 -6.58 0.15
C ILE A 39 4.66 -6.85 1.41
N HIS A 40 4.37 -5.83 2.21
CA HIS A 40 3.63 -5.98 3.46
C HIS A 40 2.13 -6.21 3.26
N ALA A 41 1.50 -5.48 2.34
CA ALA A 41 0.06 -5.56 2.10
C ALA A 41 -0.34 -6.79 1.27
N GLY A 42 0.56 -7.30 0.42
CA GLY A 42 0.23 -8.38 -0.50
C GLY A 42 -0.82 -7.98 -1.55
N PHE A 43 -1.27 -8.96 -2.32
CA PHE A 43 -2.15 -8.71 -3.47
C PHE A 43 -3.54 -8.16 -3.07
N SER A 44 -4.11 -8.62 -1.95
CA SER A 44 -5.49 -8.31 -1.54
C SER A 44 -5.67 -6.98 -0.82
N CYS A 45 -4.59 -6.35 -0.34
CA CYS A 45 -4.68 -5.13 0.45
C CYS A 45 -3.80 -4.00 -0.09
N PHE A 46 -3.35 -4.11 -1.35
CA PHE A 46 -2.49 -3.13 -1.98
C PHE A 46 -3.27 -2.19 -2.89
N TYR A 47 -3.56 -1.00 -2.37
CA TYR A 47 -4.27 0.07 -3.06
C TYR A 47 -3.66 1.44 -2.72
N CYS A 48 -4.01 2.45 -3.51
CA CYS A 48 -3.57 3.82 -3.25
C CYS A 48 -4.17 4.34 -1.93
N PRO A 49 -3.38 4.80 -0.94
CA PRO A 49 -3.90 5.32 0.33
C PRO A 49 -4.76 6.59 0.17
N HIS A 50 -4.60 7.33 -0.94
CA HIS A 50 -5.36 8.55 -1.19
C HIS A 50 -6.72 8.31 -1.86
N CYS A 51 -6.77 7.50 -2.92
CA CYS A 51 -7.98 7.34 -3.73
C CYS A 51 -8.65 5.98 -3.59
N GLN A 52 -8.01 5.05 -2.87
CA GLN A 52 -8.51 3.69 -2.61
C GLN A 52 -8.88 2.90 -3.87
N ASN A 53 -8.43 3.34 -5.05
CA ASN A 53 -8.61 2.58 -6.27
C ASN A 53 -7.69 1.36 -6.22
N GLU A 54 -8.28 0.17 -6.12
CA GLU A 54 -7.54 -1.09 -6.03
C GLU A 54 -7.08 -1.56 -7.40
N TYR A 55 -8.02 -1.80 -8.32
CA TYR A 55 -7.71 -2.46 -9.60
C TYR A 55 -6.71 -1.70 -10.47
N ARG A 56 -6.96 -0.41 -10.77
CA ARG A 56 -6.03 0.35 -11.62
C ARG A 56 -4.69 0.56 -10.93
N PHE A 57 -4.68 0.82 -9.63
CA PHE A 57 -3.44 1.03 -8.91
C PHE A 57 -2.57 -0.23 -8.93
N LEU A 58 -3.15 -1.37 -8.58
CA LEU A 58 -2.43 -2.64 -8.55
C LEU A 58 -1.85 -3.01 -9.92
N MET A 59 -2.65 -2.93 -10.98
CA MET A 59 -2.18 -3.28 -12.33
C MET A 59 -1.07 -2.36 -12.82
N GLU A 60 -1.19 -1.06 -12.61
CA GLU A 60 -0.16 -0.11 -13.03
C GLU A 60 1.13 -0.25 -12.22
N MET A 61 1.03 -0.52 -10.91
CA MET A 61 2.22 -0.76 -10.08
C MET A 61 2.98 -2.01 -10.54
N LEU A 62 2.28 -3.08 -10.95
CA LEU A 62 2.90 -4.25 -11.58
C LEU A 62 3.64 -3.88 -12.87
N THR A 63 3.00 -3.11 -13.76
CA THR A 63 3.60 -2.62 -15.01
C THR A 63 4.86 -1.76 -14.75
N MET A 64 4.87 -0.99 -13.66
CA MET A 64 6.02 -0.19 -13.22
C MET A 64 7.11 -1.01 -12.49
N GLY A 65 6.96 -2.33 -12.44
CA GLY A 65 7.93 -3.26 -11.86
C GLY A 65 7.91 -3.31 -10.33
N ILE A 66 6.82 -2.91 -9.68
CA ILE A 66 6.62 -3.13 -8.25
C ILE A 66 6.24 -4.60 -8.03
N ARG A 67 7.02 -5.31 -7.22
CA ARG A 67 6.74 -6.70 -6.89
C ARG A 67 5.64 -6.77 -5.82
N ILE A 68 4.55 -7.48 -6.12
CA ILE A 68 3.42 -7.69 -5.20
C ILE A 68 3.26 -9.21 -4.97
N PRO A 69 3.50 -9.72 -3.76
CA PRO A 69 3.36 -11.15 -3.48
C PRO A 69 1.88 -11.57 -3.35
N LYS A 70 1.56 -12.77 -3.85
CA LYS A 70 0.26 -13.43 -3.62
C LYS A 70 0.25 -14.11 -2.26
N ARG A 71 0.17 -13.31 -1.19
CA ARG A 71 0.06 -13.76 0.20
C ARG A 71 -0.86 -12.83 0.98
N ARG A 72 -1.29 -13.29 2.16
CA ARG A 72 -1.98 -12.43 3.13
C ARG A 72 -1.08 -11.28 3.58
N PRO A 73 -1.65 -10.16 3.99
CA PRO A 73 -0.85 -9.09 4.56
C PRO A 73 -0.04 -9.56 5.76
N SER A 74 1.16 -9.01 5.95
CA SER A 74 2.05 -9.46 7.04
C SER A 74 1.49 -9.20 8.45
N TRP A 75 0.53 -8.29 8.59
CA TRP A 75 -0.13 -8.05 9.88
C TRP A 75 -1.12 -9.16 10.26
N GLU A 76 -1.52 -10.02 9.33
CA GLU A 76 -2.35 -11.20 9.62
C GLU A 76 -1.51 -12.45 9.96
N GLU A 77 -0.19 -12.44 9.74
CA GLU A 77 0.67 -13.62 9.92
C GLU A 77 0.99 -13.92 11.39
N ASN A 78 0.91 -12.94 12.29
CA ASN A 78 1.35 -13.08 13.69
C ASN A 78 0.21 -13.22 14.71
N GLY A 79 -1.02 -13.45 14.26
CA GLY A 79 -2.19 -13.47 15.16
C GLY A 79 -2.43 -12.14 15.89
N ALA A 80 -1.81 -11.04 15.44
CA ALA A 80 -1.89 -9.72 16.08
C ALA A 80 -3.32 -9.18 16.22
N TYR A 81 -4.23 -9.71 15.41
CA TYR A 81 -5.64 -9.37 15.38
C TYR A 81 -6.56 -10.53 15.81
N GLU A 82 -6.03 -11.66 16.31
CA GLU A 82 -6.83 -12.81 16.75
C GLU A 82 -7.87 -12.41 17.80
N GLN A 83 -7.48 -11.56 18.74
CA GLN A 83 -8.36 -11.03 19.79
C GLN A 83 -9.51 -10.18 19.23
N LEU A 84 -9.38 -9.55 18.05
CA LEU A 84 -10.50 -8.82 17.43
C LEU A 84 -11.56 -9.75 16.84
N TYR A 85 -11.23 -11.02 16.61
CA TYR A 85 -12.20 -12.02 16.16
C TYR A 85 -12.92 -12.71 17.33
N GLU A 86 -12.49 -12.47 18.58
CA GLU A 86 -13.23 -12.92 19.76
C GLU A 86 -14.51 -12.11 19.91
N ARG A 87 -15.64 -12.72 19.59
CA ARG A 87 -16.95 -12.12 19.83
C ARG A 87 -17.20 -12.11 21.34
N HIS A 88 -17.24 -10.93 21.94
CA HIS A 88 -17.73 -10.77 23.32
C HIS A 88 -19.11 -11.41 23.45
N SER A 89 -19.22 -12.37 24.38
CA SER A 89 -20.45 -13.15 24.59
C SER A 89 -21.52 -12.37 25.36
N ARG A 90 -21.15 -11.21 25.92
CA ARG A 90 -22.00 -10.32 26.70
C ARG A 90 -21.52 -8.88 26.49
N CYS A 91 -22.44 -7.93 26.50
CA CYS A 91 -22.11 -6.52 26.61
C CYS A 91 -21.84 -6.20 28.09
N ASP A 92 -20.86 -5.35 28.35
CA ASP A 92 -20.65 -4.73 29.66
C ASP A 92 -21.68 -3.62 29.92
#